data_AF-A0A0S6XA38-F1
#
_entry.id   AF-A0A0S6XA38-F1
#
_cell.length_a   1.000
_cell.length_b   1.000
_cell.length_c   1.000
_cell.angle_alpha   90.00
_cell.angle_beta   90.00
_cell.angle_gamma   90.00
#
_symmetry.space_group_name_H-M   'P 1'
#
loop_
_entity.id
_entity.type
_entity.pdbx_description
1 polymer ?
#
loop_
_entity_poly.entity_id
_entity_poly.type
_entity_poly.pdbx_seq_one_letter_code
_entity_poly.pdbx_strand_id
1 'polypeptide(L)'
;MSASPELSRQRSMHEIDPSPVEDTPQEQRDSYFPQKDEGHQSKAGTIFGRDARALPWYLMKIQRYSSYAFTVFAAMHISNTALIPLVKQSVPASEPYLLLTRPYYQSALAEPIVVAAPLIAHIGAGLALRLYRRHTDLQMYGAESRLDKRKIAWPNISGTSKLGYAFLPLLAGHVFINRVLPLEVHGSSSSINLSYVSHAFAKHPAISFFGFASLIIIGVSHTTWGMAKWLRLAPTQTAGVGREGQLRKKRRWWLINVTAAAISALWLAGGIGVIGRGGEASGWVGREYEELYRAIPVVGKWM
;
A
#
# COMPACT_ATOMS: atom_id res chain seq x y z
N MET A 1 -28.72 -13.70 -34.80
CA MET A 1 -28.36 -14.68 -33.75
C MET A 1 -27.75 -13.91 -32.59
N SER A 2 -28.53 -13.71 -31.54
CA SER A 2 -28.21 -12.85 -30.39
C SER A 2 -27.54 -13.67 -29.29
N ALA A 3 -26.33 -13.27 -28.89
CA ALA A 3 -25.64 -13.79 -27.72
C ALA A 3 -26.10 -12.97 -26.50
N SER A 4 -26.69 -13.63 -25.49
CA SER A 4 -27.03 -13.00 -24.21
C SER A 4 -25.97 -13.32 -23.14
N PRO A 5 -25.55 -12.33 -22.32
CA PRO A 5 -24.51 -12.48 -21.30
C PRO A 5 -25.12 -12.52 -19.88
N GLU A 6 -25.10 -13.66 -19.21
CA GLU A 6 -25.44 -13.74 -17.77
C GLU A 6 -24.64 -14.84 -17.06
N LEU A 7 -23.41 -14.53 -16.66
CA LEU A 7 -22.67 -15.34 -15.65
C LEU A 7 -22.05 -14.44 -14.58
N SER A 8 -22.76 -13.39 -14.20
CA SER A 8 -22.44 -12.64 -12.99
C SER A 8 -23.71 -12.34 -12.22
N ARG A 9 -23.73 -12.83 -10.97
CA ARG A 9 -24.65 -12.50 -9.86
C ARG A 9 -25.71 -13.57 -9.56
N GLN A 10 -25.29 -14.61 -8.84
CA GLN A 10 -26.04 -15.13 -7.69
C GLN A 10 -25.14 -16.07 -6.88
N ARG A 11 -24.92 -15.77 -5.59
CA ARG A 11 -24.71 -16.83 -4.60
C ARG A 11 -26.08 -17.48 -4.41
N SER A 12 -26.50 -18.34 -5.34
CA SER A 12 -27.65 -19.21 -5.09
C SER A 12 -27.11 -20.37 -4.27
N MET A 13 -27.51 -20.48 -3.01
CA MET A 13 -27.53 -21.79 -2.37
C MET A 13 -28.49 -22.62 -3.21
N HIS A 14 -27.97 -23.65 -3.88
CA HIS A 14 -28.84 -24.64 -4.48
C HIS A 14 -29.28 -25.52 -3.32
N GLU A 15 -30.57 -25.43 -2.98
CA GLU A 15 -31.18 -26.36 -2.04
C GLU A 15 -31.12 -27.73 -2.71
N ILE A 16 -30.33 -28.62 -2.13
CA ILE A 16 -30.25 -30.00 -2.57
C ILE A 16 -31.41 -30.68 -1.86
N ASP A 17 -32.36 -31.21 -2.63
CA ASP A 17 -33.44 -32.01 -2.05
C ASP A 17 -32.81 -33.11 -1.18
N PRO A 18 -33.29 -33.30 0.06
CA PRO A 18 -32.76 -34.34 0.93
C PRO A 18 -32.90 -35.67 0.19
N SER A 19 -31.76 -36.37 0.02
CA SER A 19 -31.76 -37.73 -0.51
C SER A 19 -32.78 -38.56 0.28
N PRO A 20 -33.68 -39.32 -0.38
CA PRO A 20 -34.57 -40.22 0.33
C PRO A 20 -33.72 -41.15 1.19
N VAL A 21 -33.84 -41.02 2.50
CA VAL A 21 -33.24 -41.94 3.45
C VAL A 21 -34.23 -43.08 3.60
N GLU A 22 -34.03 -44.18 2.87
CA GLU A 22 -34.86 -45.38 2.98
C GLU A 22 -34.54 -46.21 4.23
N ASP A 23 -33.50 -45.86 4.98
CA ASP A 23 -33.11 -46.55 6.20
C ASP A 23 -33.48 -45.73 7.45
N THR A 24 -34.50 -46.19 8.18
CA THR A 24 -34.67 -45.82 9.60
C THR A 24 -33.37 -46.11 10.34
N PRO A 25 -32.73 -45.13 11.00
CA PRO A 25 -31.53 -45.40 11.79
C PRO A 25 -31.93 -46.35 12.92
N GLN A 26 -31.41 -47.58 12.89
CA GLN A 26 -31.33 -48.36 14.12
C GLN A 26 -30.54 -47.51 15.12
N GLU A 27 -31.05 -47.35 16.35
CA GLU A 27 -30.35 -46.71 17.46
C GLU A 27 -29.06 -47.48 17.77
N GLN A 28 -28.01 -47.26 16.98
CA GLN A 28 -26.67 -47.58 17.38
C GLN A 28 -26.19 -46.39 18.22
N ARG A 29 -26.31 -46.53 19.54
CA ARG A 29 -25.76 -45.59 20.53
C ARG A 29 -24.24 -45.65 20.56
N ASP A 30 -23.60 -45.47 19.42
CA ASP A 30 -22.19 -45.17 19.34
C ASP A 30 -22.08 -43.65 19.24
N SER A 31 -21.50 -43.07 20.29
CA SER A 31 -21.42 -41.63 20.49
C SER A 31 -20.88 -40.93 19.24
N TYR A 32 -21.64 -39.98 18.70
CA TYR A 32 -21.29 -39.15 17.53
C TYR A 32 -19.96 -38.37 17.70
N PHE A 33 -19.46 -38.28 18.93
CA PHE A 33 -18.15 -37.70 19.25
C PHE A 33 -17.13 -38.82 19.46
N PRO A 34 -15.98 -38.82 18.74
CA PRO A 34 -14.92 -39.77 19.02
C PRO A 34 -14.45 -39.57 20.47
N GLN A 35 -14.39 -40.66 21.23
CA GLN A 35 -13.73 -40.66 22.54
C GLN A 35 -12.27 -40.22 22.37
N LYS A 36 -11.79 -39.41 23.32
CA LYS A 36 -10.38 -39.02 23.38
C LYS A 36 -9.53 -40.27 23.59
N ASP A 37 -8.94 -40.79 22.52
CA ASP A 37 -7.81 -41.70 22.63
C ASP A 37 -6.62 -40.92 23.19
N GLU A 38 -6.25 -41.26 24.43
CA GLU A 38 -4.97 -40.87 24.98
C GLU A 38 -3.85 -41.60 24.24
N GLY A 39 -2.99 -40.81 23.59
CA GLY A 39 -1.61 -41.18 23.35
C GLY A 39 -1.32 -41.76 21.97
N HIS A 40 -1.02 -40.89 21.01
CA HIS A 40 0.07 -41.09 20.05
C HIS A 40 0.85 -39.77 19.92
N GLN A 41 1.95 -39.67 20.68
CA GLN A 41 2.95 -38.60 20.49
C GLN A 41 3.69 -38.83 19.18
N SER A 42 3.22 -38.21 18.10
CA SER A 42 4.03 -38.04 16.89
C SER A 42 5.08 -36.96 17.16
N LYS A 43 6.29 -37.39 17.53
CA LYS A 43 7.50 -36.60 17.48
C LYS A 43 7.81 -36.24 16.02
N ALA A 44 7.44 -35.04 15.59
CA ALA A 44 7.95 -34.43 14.37
C ALA A 44 8.14 -32.93 14.60
N GLY A 45 9.41 -32.51 14.67
CA GLY A 45 9.79 -31.14 14.95
C GLY A 45 9.45 -30.20 13.79
N THR A 46 8.82 -29.07 14.11
CA THR A 46 8.97 -27.83 13.33
C THR A 46 8.59 -26.64 14.22
N ILE A 47 9.50 -25.68 14.33
CA ILE A 47 9.41 -24.49 15.19
C ILE A 47 8.26 -23.53 14.76
N PHE A 48 7.50 -23.85 13.71
CA PHE A 48 6.41 -23.04 13.15
C PHE A 48 4.99 -23.59 13.40
N GLY A 49 4.82 -24.60 14.25
CA GLY A 49 3.55 -25.31 14.48
C GLY A 49 2.62 -24.76 15.57
N ARG A 50 2.67 -23.47 15.94
CA ARG A 50 1.74 -22.90 16.94
C ARG A 50 0.64 -22.07 16.24
N ASP A 51 -0.54 -22.68 16.15
CA ASP A 51 -1.81 -22.12 15.68
C ASP A 51 -1.82 -21.48 14.28
N ALA A 52 -2.33 -22.20 13.28
CA ALA A 52 -2.67 -21.63 11.97
C ALA A 52 -3.64 -20.43 12.05
N ARG A 53 -4.35 -20.28 13.19
CA ARG A 53 -5.18 -19.12 13.56
C ARG A 53 -4.36 -17.89 13.98
N ALA A 54 -3.15 -18.07 14.49
CA ALA A 54 -2.26 -16.99 14.94
C ALA A 54 -1.53 -16.31 13.76
N LEU A 55 -1.19 -17.04 12.69
CA LEU A 55 -0.51 -16.46 11.53
C LEU A 55 -1.21 -15.24 10.90
N PRO A 56 -2.51 -15.32 10.49
CA PRO A 56 -3.19 -14.15 9.94
C PRO A 56 -3.30 -13.02 10.97
N TRP A 57 -3.36 -13.32 12.27
CA TRP A 57 -3.36 -12.32 13.33
C TRP A 57 -2.04 -11.55 13.41
N TYR A 58 -0.90 -12.24 13.38
CA TYR A 58 0.43 -11.60 13.35
C TYR A 58 0.64 -10.80 12.07
N LEU A 59 0.30 -11.36 10.90
CA LEU A 59 0.43 -10.64 9.63
C LEU A 59 -0.43 -9.37 9.61
N MET A 60 -1.66 -9.44 10.10
CA MET A 60 -2.51 -8.25 10.24
C MET A 60 -1.86 -7.23 11.16
N LYS A 61 -1.29 -7.63 12.30
CA LYS A 61 -0.57 -6.74 13.23
C LYS A 61 0.69 -6.13 12.63
N ILE A 62 1.47 -6.89 11.87
CA ILE A 62 2.69 -6.41 11.22
C ILE A 62 2.32 -5.35 10.18
N GLN A 63 1.39 -5.67 9.27
CA GLN A 63 0.91 -4.72 8.26
C GLN A 63 0.34 -3.44 8.89
N ARG A 64 -0.40 -3.61 9.99
CA ARG A 64 -0.99 -2.57 10.84
C ARG A 64 0.11 -1.68 11.43
N TYR A 65 0.96 -2.20 12.30
CA TYR A 65 1.88 -1.39 13.09
C TYR A 65 3.07 -0.83 12.30
N SER A 66 3.45 -1.46 11.18
CA SER A 66 4.45 -0.86 10.28
C SER A 66 4.01 0.48 9.70
N SER A 67 2.70 0.75 9.63
CA SER A 67 2.17 2.03 9.11
C SER A 67 2.46 3.26 9.98
N TYR A 68 2.79 3.06 11.27
CA TYR A 68 3.15 4.17 12.15
C TYR A 68 4.45 4.86 11.73
N ALA A 69 5.45 4.08 11.32
CA ALA A 69 6.71 4.62 10.84
C ALA A 69 6.50 5.53 9.63
N PHE A 70 5.65 5.12 8.67
CA PHE A 70 5.32 5.98 7.52
C PHE A 70 4.52 7.20 7.89
N THR A 71 3.70 7.15 8.95
CA THR A 71 2.92 8.33 9.38
C THR A 71 3.86 9.42 9.89
N VAL A 72 4.86 9.04 10.71
CA VAL A 72 5.89 9.97 11.20
C VAL A 72 6.77 10.46 10.05
N PHE A 73 7.23 9.54 9.19
CA PHE A 73 8.01 9.90 8.00
C PHE A 73 7.25 10.86 7.07
N ALA A 74 5.98 10.57 6.76
CA ALA A 74 5.15 11.39 5.88
C ALA A 74 4.91 12.78 6.48
N ALA A 75 4.75 12.90 7.80
CA ALA A 75 4.62 14.20 8.46
C ALA A 75 5.89 15.06 8.28
N MET A 76 7.07 14.48 8.51
CA MET A 76 8.36 15.15 8.25
C MET A 76 8.52 15.50 6.77
N HIS A 77 8.19 14.56 5.88
CA HIS A 77 8.36 14.72 4.45
C HIS A 77 7.43 15.78 3.87
N ILE A 78 6.13 15.79 4.23
CA ILE A 78 5.17 16.84 3.84
C ILE A 78 5.61 18.21 4.38
N SER A 79 6.12 18.26 5.61
CA SER A 79 6.59 19.52 6.19
C SER A 79 7.69 20.15 5.32
N ASN A 80 8.68 19.35 4.94
CA ASN A 80 9.84 19.83 4.20
C ASN A 80 9.63 19.98 2.69
N THR A 81 8.74 19.18 2.10
CA THR A 81 8.49 19.19 0.64
C THR A 81 7.21 19.90 0.24
N ALA A 82 6.42 20.40 1.20
CA ALA A 82 5.23 21.19 0.92
C ALA A 82 5.04 22.38 1.86
N LEU A 83 4.91 22.14 3.17
CA LEU A 83 4.50 23.21 4.10
C LEU A 83 5.53 24.35 4.18
N ILE A 84 6.80 24.02 4.37
CA ILE A 84 7.86 25.01 4.47
C ILE A 84 8.03 25.75 3.13
N PRO A 85 8.12 25.08 1.97
CA PRO A 85 8.09 25.76 0.67
C PRO A 85 6.87 26.67 0.51
N LEU A 86 5.68 26.23 0.92
CA LEU A 86 4.46 27.02 0.83
C LEU A 86 4.47 28.25 1.75
N VAL A 87 5.11 28.17 2.92
CA VAL A 87 5.26 29.33 3.82
C VAL A 87 6.35 30.28 3.32
N LYS A 88 7.48 29.75 2.86
CA LYS A 88 8.65 30.54 2.45
C LYS A 88 8.53 31.10 1.04
N GLN A 89 7.68 30.52 0.19
CA GLN A 89 7.51 30.88 -1.22
C GLN A 89 8.84 30.95 -2.00
N SER A 90 9.84 30.17 -1.57
CA SER A 90 11.20 30.19 -2.13
C SER A 90 11.93 28.88 -1.85
N VAL A 91 12.55 28.31 -2.88
CA VAL A 91 13.36 27.10 -2.79
C VAL A 91 14.63 27.34 -1.97
N PRO A 92 15.46 28.36 -2.26
CA PRO A 92 16.65 28.66 -1.46
C PRO A 92 16.34 28.92 0.03
N ALA A 93 15.23 29.59 0.33
CA ALA A 93 14.83 29.87 1.71
C ALA A 93 14.32 28.62 2.45
N SER A 94 13.95 27.56 1.74
CA SER A 94 13.42 26.31 2.28
C SER A 94 14.49 25.25 2.46
N GLU A 95 15.58 25.28 1.68
CA GLU A 95 16.65 24.27 1.70
C GLU A 95 17.24 23.99 3.09
N PRO A 96 17.56 25.00 3.93
CA PRO A 96 18.17 24.73 5.24
C PRO A 96 17.28 23.86 6.14
N TYR A 97 15.96 23.94 5.98
CA TYR A 97 15.02 23.16 6.78
C TYR A 97 15.01 21.67 6.42
N LEU A 98 15.55 21.27 5.26
CA LEU A 98 15.76 19.85 4.95
C LEU A 98 16.67 19.18 5.98
N LEU A 99 17.65 19.93 6.51
CA LEU A 99 18.60 19.42 7.51
C LEU A 99 17.93 19.07 8.83
N LEU A 100 16.75 19.63 9.13
CA LEU A 100 15.99 19.31 10.34
C LEU A 100 15.53 17.85 10.36
N THR A 101 15.22 17.28 9.20
CA THR A 101 14.61 15.94 9.12
C THR A 101 15.53 14.89 8.51
N ARG A 102 16.45 15.29 7.62
CA ARG A 102 17.37 14.36 6.93
C ARG A 102 18.06 13.35 7.87
N PRO A 103 18.59 13.73 9.05
CA PRO A 103 19.24 12.78 9.95
C PRO A 103 18.35 11.60 10.38
N TYR A 104 17.03 11.83 10.47
CA TYR A 104 16.08 10.85 10.98
C TYR A 104 15.64 9.79 9.95
N TYR A 105 15.88 10.01 8.65
CA TYR A 105 15.47 9.06 7.61
C TYR A 105 16.49 8.84 6.48
N GLN A 106 17.65 9.51 6.49
CA GLN A 106 18.74 9.28 5.52
C GLN A 106 20.06 8.83 6.17
N SER A 107 20.10 8.63 7.49
CA SER A 107 21.27 8.07 8.17
C SER A 107 21.37 6.56 7.98
N ALA A 108 22.61 6.05 8.00
CA ALA A 108 22.92 4.64 7.72
C ALA A 108 22.14 3.65 8.60
N LEU A 109 21.81 4.03 9.84
CA LEU A 109 21.06 3.19 10.77
C LEU A 109 19.56 3.51 10.77
N ALA A 110 19.16 4.79 10.68
CA ALA A 110 17.75 5.14 10.77
C ALA A 110 16.98 4.79 9.50
N GLU A 111 17.56 4.96 8.31
CA GLU A 111 16.86 4.68 7.06
C GLU A 111 16.40 3.21 6.95
N PRO A 112 17.24 2.19 7.20
CA PRO A 112 16.77 0.79 7.15
C PRO A 112 15.67 0.49 8.16
N ILE A 113 15.72 1.09 9.35
CA ILE A 113 14.81 0.77 10.47
C ILE A 113 13.49 1.54 10.36
N VAL A 114 13.53 2.80 9.93
CA VAL A 114 12.39 3.73 9.91
C VAL A 114 11.67 3.68 8.57
N VAL A 115 12.38 3.38 7.48
CA VAL A 115 11.81 3.42 6.12
C VAL A 115 11.76 2.01 5.51
N ALA A 116 12.92 1.35 5.34
CA ALA A 116 12.98 0.12 4.54
C ALA A 116 12.27 -1.07 5.22
N ALA A 117 12.60 -1.37 6.47
CA ALA A 117 12.03 -2.50 7.20
C ALA A 117 10.51 -2.38 7.38
N PRO A 118 9.94 -1.23 7.77
CA PRO A 118 8.49 -1.04 7.79
C PRO A 118 7.88 -1.23 6.41
N LEU A 119 8.54 -0.77 5.33
CA LEU A 119 8.03 -0.88 3.94
C LEU A 119 7.91 -2.33 3.50
N ILE A 120 8.99 -3.09 3.69
CA ILE A 120 9.03 -4.53 3.42
C ILE A 120 7.98 -5.24 4.27
N ALA A 121 7.89 -4.93 5.56
CA ALA A 121 6.92 -5.53 6.46
C ALA A 121 5.48 -5.23 6.05
N HIS A 122 5.17 -3.98 5.65
CA HIS A 122 3.83 -3.56 5.24
C HIS A 122 3.37 -4.27 3.96
N ILE A 123 4.21 -4.22 2.92
CA ILE A 123 3.91 -4.83 1.62
C ILE A 123 3.89 -6.35 1.74
N GLY A 124 4.90 -6.91 2.40
CA GLY A 124 5.07 -8.35 2.61
C GLY A 124 3.90 -8.96 3.39
N ALA A 125 3.51 -8.35 4.51
CA ALA A 125 2.36 -8.83 5.28
C ALA A 125 1.04 -8.69 4.51
N GLY A 126 0.86 -7.61 3.74
CA GLY A 126 -0.31 -7.43 2.88
C GLY A 126 -0.42 -8.49 1.78
N LEU A 127 0.69 -8.82 1.12
CA LEU A 127 0.75 -9.87 0.11
C LEU A 127 0.54 -11.26 0.73
N ALA A 128 1.20 -11.54 1.87
CA ALA A 128 1.04 -12.79 2.60
C ALA A 128 -0.41 -13.02 3.03
N LEU A 129 -1.10 -11.99 3.54
CA LEU A 129 -2.53 -12.09 3.88
C LEU A 129 -3.42 -12.40 2.66
N ARG A 130 -3.07 -11.86 1.49
CA ARG A 130 -3.80 -12.14 0.24
C ARG A 130 -3.59 -13.59 -0.20
N LEU A 131 -2.36 -14.08 -0.15
CA LEU A 131 -2.02 -15.47 -0.47
C LEU A 131 -2.64 -16.45 0.54
N TYR A 132 -2.64 -16.10 1.82
CA TYR A 132 -3.29 -16.88 2.87
C TYR A 132 -4.79 -17.02 2.61
N ARG A 133 -5.51 -15.90 2.35
CA ARG A 133 -6.95 -15.96 2.00
C ARG A 133 -7.20 -16.81 0.77
N ARG A 134 -6.36 -16.67 -0.26
CA ARG A 134 -6.44 -17.51 -1.46
C ARG A 134 -6.29 -18.99 -1.12
N HIS A 135 -5.31 -19.32 -0.28
CA HIS A 135 -5.08 -20.70 0.14
C HIS A 135 -6.26 -21.27 0.93
N THR A 136 -6.80 -20.51 1.88
CA THR A 136 -7.99 -20.90 2.65
C THR A 136 -9.21 -21.10 1.76
N ASP A 137 -9.46 -20.20 0.80
CA ASP A 137 -10.56 -20.35 -0.16
C ASP A 137 -10.40 -21.65 -0.96
N LEU A 138 -9.20 -21.94 -1.46
CA LEU A 138 -8.93 -23.17 -2.22
C LEU A 138 -9.14 -24.45 -1.39
N GLN A 139 -8.76 -24.43 -0.12
CA GLN A 139 -8.98 -25.54 0.81
C GLN A 139 -10.47 -25.73 1.10
N MET A 140 -11.21 -24.63 1.34
CA MET A 140 -12.64 -24.67 1.63
C MET A 140 -13.45 -25.25 0.47
N TYR A 141 -13.06 -24.97 -0.77
CA TYR A 141 -13.71 -25.50 -1.97
C TYR A 141 -13.11 -26.84 -2.48
N GLY A 142 -12.20 -27.47 -1.72
CA GLY A 142 -11.66 -28.79 -2.06
C GLY A 142 -10.87 -28.85 -3.38
N ALA A 143 -10.19 -27.76 -3.76
CA ALA A 143 -9.47 -27.73 -5.04
C ALA A 143 -8.12 -28.46 -5.00
N GLU A 144 -8.14 -29.73 -5.38
CA GLU A 144 -6.96 -30.59 -5.42
C GLU A 144 -6.15 -30.38 -6.70
N SER A 145 -6.81 -30.35 -7.87
CA SER A 145 -6.16 -30.23 -9.17
C SER A 145 -5.83 -28.79 -9.56
N ARG A 146 -4.91 -28.62 -10.52
CA ARG A 146 -4.59 -27.29 -11.11
C ARG A 146 -5.79 -26.68 -11.84
N LEU A 147 -6.66 -27.50 -12.42
CA LEU A 147 -7.84 -27.04 -13.15
C LEU A 147 -8.88 -26.48 -12.17
N ASP A 148 -9.08 -27.15 -11.03
CA ASP A 148 -10.04 -26.72 -10.01
C ASP A 148 -9.59 -25.41 -9.34
N LYS A 149 -8.28 -25.28 -9.10
CA LYS A 149 -7.69 -24.03 -8.60
C LYS A 149 -7.92 -22.85 -9.55
N ARG A 150 -7.99 -23.07 -10.87
CA ARG A 150 -8.26 -21.99 -11.85
C ARG A 150 -9.73 -21.58 -11.88
N LYS A 151 -10.66 -22.49 -11.59
CA LYS A 151 -12.11 -22.20 -11.55
C LYS A 151 -12.50 -21.32 -10.37
N ILE A 152 -11.77 -21.42 -9.25
CA ILE A 152 -12.04 -20.61 -8.05
C ILE A 152 -11.49 -19.20 -8.26
N ALA A 153 -12.35 -18.19 -8.12
CA ALA A 153 -11.99 -16.78 -8.25
C ALA A 153 -11.01 -16.32 -7.14
N TRP A 154 -10.09 -15.43 -7.48
CA TRP A 154 -9.17 -14.84 -6.50
C TRP A 154 -9.90 -13.93 -5.49
N PRO A 155 -9.38 -13.79 -4.26
CA PRO A 155 -9.92 -12.84 -3.30
C PRO A 155 -10.01 -11.42 -3.87
N ASN A 156 -11.17 -10.79 -3.69
CA ASN A 156 -11.43 -9.43 -4.17
C ASN A 156 -10.36 -8.44 -3.69
N ILE A 157 -9.86 -7.60 -4.61
CA ILE A 157 -8.90 -6.55 -4.28
C ILE A 157 -9.67 -5.34 -3.73
N SER A 158 -9.37 -4.95 -2.50
CA SER A 158 -9.98 -3.75 -1.90
C SER A 158 -9.52 -2.47 -2.62
N GLY A 159 -10.33 -1.41 -2.63
CA GLY A 159 -9.95 -0.13 -3.24
C GLY A 159 -8.62 0.42 -2.72
N THR A 160 -8.39 0.36 -1.40
CA THR A 160 -7.09 0.75 -0.78
C THR A 160 -5.92 -0.10 -1.30
N SER A 161 -6.14 -1.40 -1.54
CA SER A 161 -5.11 -2.28 -2.11
C SER A 161 -4.82 -1.93 -3.57
N LYS A 162 -5.84 -1.58 -4.36
CA LYS A 162 -5.65 -1.07 -5.74
C LYS A 162 -4.80 0.19 -5.73
N LEU A 163 -5.09 1.15 -4.85
CA LEU A 163 -4.26 2.34 -4.65
C LEU A 163 -2.84 1.98 -4.23
N GLY A 164 -2.66 0.99 -3.36
CA GLY A 164 -1.32 0.53 -2.95
C GLY A 164 -0.51 -0.07 -4.10
N TYR A 165 -1.13 -0.88 -4.95
CA TYR A 165 -0.48 -1.43 -6.14
C TYR A 165 -0.13 -0.36 -7.17
N ALA A 166 -0.97 0.66 -7.34
CA ALA A 166 -0.68 1.82 -8.19
C ALA A 166 0.41 2.72 -7.59
N PHE A 167 0.43 2.87 -6.26
CA PHE A 167 1.42 3.69 -5.56
C PHE A 167 2.82 3.06 -5.57
N LEU A 168 2.92 1.73 -5.50
CA LEU A 168 4.19 1.02 -5.41
C LEU A 168 5.21 1.39 -6.50
N PRO A 169 4.90 1.35 -7.81
CA PRO A 169 5.86 1.74 -8.85
C PRO A 169 6.22 3.22 -8.79
N LEU A 170 5.28 4.10 -8.42
CA LEU A 170 5.54 5.53 -8.26
C LEU A 170 6.52 5.79 -7.10
N LEU A 171 6.29 5.15 -5.95
CA LEU A 171 7.17 5.22 -4.80
C LEU A 171 8.55 4.63 -5.11
N ALA A 172 8.60 3.49 -5.80
CA ALA A 172 9.85 2.88 -6.22
C ALA A 172 10.66 3.80 -7.15
N GLY A 173 10.01 4.43 -8.15
CA GLY A 173 10.67 5.41 -9.01
C GLY A 173 11.14 6.65 -8.24
N HIS A 174 10.34 7.15 -7.30
CA HIS A 174 10.71 8.26 -6.42
C HIS A 174 11.94 7.94 -5.57
N VAL A 175 11.97 6.78 -4.91
CA VAL A 175 13.12 6.30 -4.12
C VAL A 175 14.33 6.05 -5.01
N PHE A 176 14.13 5.48 -6.20
CA PHE A 176 15.21 5.22 -7.13
C PHE A 176 15.92 6.52 -7.53
N ILE A 177 15.19 7.53 -8.01
CA ILE A 177 15.76 8.78 -8.50
C ILE A 177 16.38 9.60 -7.35
N ASN A 178 15.75 9.63 -6.17
CA ASN A 178 16.18 10.53 -5.09
C ASN A 178 17.10 9.88 -4.06
N ARG A 179 17.30 8.55 -4.09
CA ARG A 179 18.12 7.83 -3.12
C ARG A 179 19.07 6.82 -3.75
N VAL A 180 18.56 5.88 -4.55
CA VAL A 180 19.39 4.79 -5.11
C VAL A 180 20.36 5.33 -6.14
N LEU A 181 19.87 6.06 -7.15
CA LEU A 181 20.68 6.55 -8.25
C LEU A 181 21.84 7.46 -7.78
N PRO A 182 21.63 8.44 -6.87
CA PRO A 182 22.74 9.26 -6.38
C PRO A 182 23.74 8.48 -5.53
N LEU A 183 23.29 7.46 -4.78
CA LEU A 183 24.19 6.56 -4.07
C LEU A 183 25.10 5.78 -5.03
N GLU A 184 24.55 5.31 -6.15
CA GLU A 184 25.32 4.55 -7.16
C GLU A 184 26.28 5.45 -7.96
N VAL A 185 25.85 6.64 -8.37
CA VAL A 185 26.63 7.51 -9.27
C VAL A 185 27.62 8.39 -8.48
N HIS A 186 27.18 9.03 -7.39
CA HIS A 186 28.00 9.98 -6.62
C HIS A 186 28.48 9.43 -5.26
N GLY A 187 28.18 8.16 -4.94
CA GLY A 187 28.53 7.55 -3.65
C GLY A 187 27.75 8.08 -2.45
N SER A 188 26.86 9.07 -2.65
CA SER A 188 26.04 9.67 -1.61
C SER A 188 24.82 10.37 -2.20
N SER A 189 23.77 10.55 -1.41
CA SER A 189 22.56 11.32 -1.79
C SER A 189 22.42 12.63 -1.01
N SER A 190 23.52 13.14 -0.45
CA SER A 190 23.54 14.41 0.29
C SER A 190 23.28 15.62 -0.61
N SER A 191 23.62 15.53 -1.89
CA SER A 191 23.40 16.53 -2.93
C SER A 191 21.92 16.70 -3.34
N ILE A 192 21.05 15.77 -2.94
CA ILE A 192 19.62 15.74 -3.31
C ILE A 192 18.81 16.66 -2.42
N ASN A 193 18.52 17.86 -2.89
CA ASN A 193 17.80 18.92 -2.19
C ASN A 193 16.55 19.38 -2.97
N LEU A 194 15.97 20.52 -2.58
CA LEU A 194 14.80 21.05 -3.28
C LEU A 194 15.17 21.57 -4.67
N SER A 195 16.38 22.11 -4.84
CA SER A 195 16.88 22.58 -6.14
C SER A 195 17.08 21.45 -7.16
N TYR A 196 17.44 20.24 -6.72
CA TYR A 196 17.45 19.05 -7.56
C TYR A 196 16.07 18.81 -8.18
N VAL A 197 15.04 18.80 -7.33
CA VAL A 197 13.65 18.60 -7.76
C VAL A 197 13.18 19.75 -8.66
N SER A 198 13.46 21.01 -8.31
CA SER A 198 13.06 22.15 -9.16
C SER A 198 13.75 22.13 -10.53
N HIS A 199 15.01 21.68 -10.58
CA HIS A 199 15.76 21.51 -11.82
C HIS A 199 15.13 20.43 -12.71
N ALA A 200 14.67 19.30 -12.14
CA ALA A 200 13.88 18.30 -12.88
C ALA A 200 12.56 18.86 -13.43
N PHE A 201 11.87 19.73 -12.69
CA PHE A 201 10.66 20.39 -13.19
C PHE A 201 10.96 21.35 -14.35
N ALA A 202 12.10 22.05 -14.32
CA ALA A 202 12.50 22.94 -15.40
C ALA A 202 12.93 22.18 -16.66
N LYS A 203 13.72 21.11 -16.53
CA LYS A 203 14.20 20.32 -17.68
C LYS A 203 13.15 19.35 -18.24
N HIS A 204 12.36 18.72 -17.38
CA HIS A 204 11.41 17.67 -17.76
C HIS A 204 10.00 17.96 -17.19
N PRO A 205 9.37 19.07 -17.60
CA PRO A 205 8.15 19.57 -16.95
C PRO A 205 6.99 18.57 -16.98
N ALA A 206 6.77 17.90 -18.11
CA ALA A 206 5.67 16.92 -18.24
C ALA A 206 5.88 15.70 -17.34
N ILE A 207 7.06 15.07 -17.40
CA ILE A 207 7.37 13.88 -16.62
C ILE A 207 7.35 14.20 -15.12
N SER A 208 7.97 15.30 -14.72
CA SER A 208 7.99 15.77 -13.33
C SER A 208 6.57 16.07 -12.84
N PHE A 209 5.78 16.82 -13.61
CA PHE A 209 4.39 17.14 -13.22
C PHE A 209 3.54 15.88 -13.03
N PHE A 210 3.45 15.03 -14.05
CA PHE A 210 2.59 13.84 -13.97
C PHE A 210 3.11 12.83 -12.96
N GLY A 211 4.43 12.67 -12.84
CA GLY A 211 5.06 11.78 -11.87
C GLY A 211 4.77 12.21 -10.43
N PHE A 212 5.09 13.45 -10.07
CA PHE A 212 4.84 13.96 -8.71
C PHE A 212 3.35 14.11 -8.40
N ALA A 213 2.52 14.56 -9.34
CA ALA A 213 1.08 14.67 -9.13
C ALA A 213 0.45 13.29 -8.85
N SER A 214 0.80 12.29 -9.65
CA SER A 214 0.30 10.91 -9.46
C SER A 214 0.78 10.33 -8.14
N LEU A 215 2.07 10.49 -7.82
CA LEU A 215 2.67 10.03 -6.57
C LEU A 215 1.93 10.60 -5.35
N ILE A 216 1.68 11.91 -5.35
CA ILE A 216 0.99 12.62 -4.27
C ILE A 216 -0.47 12.18 -4.18
N ILE A 217 -1.23 12.23 -5.28
CA ILE A 217 -2.68 11.95 -5.26
C ILE A 217 -2.95 10.50 -4.86
N ILE A 218 -2.23 9.54 -5.47
CA ILE A 218 -2.43 8.12 -5.20
C ILE A 218 -1.89 7.77 -3.80
N GLY A 219 -0.72 8.30 -3.43
CA GLY A 219 -0.12 8.09 -2.11
C GLY A 219 -1.01 8.61 -0.98
N VAL A 220 -1.45 9.87 -1.06
CA VAL A 220 -2.37 10.47 -0.06
C VAL A 220 -3.70 9.74 -0.01
N SER A 221 -4.25 9.33 -1.17
CA SER A 221 -5.48 8.53 -1.19
C SER A 221 -5.28 7.18 -0.50
N HIS A 222 -4.17 6.48 -0.76
CA HIS A 222 -3.86 5.20 -0.12
C HIS A 222 -3.75 5.34 1.40
N THR A 223 -3.00 6.32 1.88
CA THR A 223 -2.77 6.55 3.31
C THR A 223 -4.04 7.00 4.03
N THR A 224 -4.82 7.93 3.44
CA THR A 224 -6.06 8.43 4.05
C THR A 224 -7.12 7.33 4.14
N TRP A 225 -7.30 6.54 3.08
CA TRP A 225 -8.21 5.38 3.12
C TRP A 225 -7.70 4.27 4.05
N GLY A 226 -6.39 4.07 4.14
CA GLY A 226 -5.76 3.14 5.08
C GLY A 226 -6.00 3.56 6.54
N MET A 227 -5.80 4.85 6.85
CA MET A 227 -6.05 5.43 8.17
C MET A 227 -7.53 5.38 8.54
N ALA A 228 -8.43 5.62 7.60
CA ALA A 228 -9.86 5.45 7.85
C ALA A 228 -10.22 4.00 8.23
N LYS A 229 -9.61 3.01 7.58
CA LYS A 229 -9.79 1.59 7.96
C LYS A 229 -9.19 1.27 9.32
N TRP A 230 -8.04 1.86 9.63
CA TRP A 230 -7.36 1.73 10.92
C TRP A 230 -8.24 2.18 12.08
N LEU A 231 -8.81 3.38 11.95
CA LEU A 231 -9.67 4.01 12.94
C LEU A 231 -11.10 3.45 12.96
N ARG A 232 -11.39 2.42 12.15
CA ARG A 232 -12.74 1.84 11.97
C ARG A 232 -13.77 2.86 11.45
N LEU A 233 -13.31 3.85 10.70
CA LEU A 233 -14.10 4.91 10.08
C LEU A 233 -14.47 4.61 8.63
N ALA A 234 -13.96 3.54 8.01
CA ALA A 234 -14.29 3.21 6.63
C ALA A 234 -15.80 2.91 6.46
N PRO A 235 -16.42 3.26 5.32
CA PRO A 235 -17.83 2.99 5.05
C PRO A 235 -18.19 1.50 5.17
N THR A 236 -17.27 0.60 4.80
CA THR A 236 -17.46 -0.86 4.89
C THR A 236 -17.53 -1.39 6.32
N GLN A 237 -17.11 -0.61 7.31
CA GLN A 237 -17.09 -0.97 8.73
C GLN A 237 -18.25 -0.34 9.53
N THR A 238 -19.25 0.19 8.83
CA THR A 238 -20.47 0.71 9.47
C THR A 238 -21.53 -0.38 9.59
N ALA A 239 -21.95 -0.65 10.83
CA ALA A 239 -23.18 -1.39 11.10
C ALA A 239 -24.36 -0.42 11.01
N GLY A 240 -25.24 -0.62 10.04
CA GLY A 240 -26.41 0.22 9.81
C GLY A 240 -27.20 -0.29 8.61
N VAL A 241 -28.44 -0.67 8.87
CA VAL A 241 -29.40 -1.13 7.85
C VAL A 241 -30.35 0.02 7.51
N GLY A 242 -30.88 0.05 6.29
CA GLY A 242 -31.81 1.09 5.84
C GLY A 242 -31.16 2.42 5.45
N ARG A 243 -32.00 3.44 5.28
CA ARG A 243 -31.63 4.77 4.75
C ARG A 243 -30.56 5.47 5.59
N GLU A 244 -30.67 5.40 6.91
CA GLU A 244 -29.69 6.02 7.82
C GLU A 244 -28.29 5.40 7.70
N GLY A 245 -28.23 4.07 7.58
CA GLY A 245 -26.97 3.35 7.34
C GLY A 245 -26.31 3.78 6.03
N GLN A 246 -27.10 3.92 4.96
CA GLN A 246 -26.61 4.40 3.67
C GLN A 246 -26.11 5.85 3.73
N LEU A 247 -26.81 6.73 4.43
CA LEU A 247 -26.39 8.12 4.63
C LEU A 247 -25.08 8.20 5.43
N ARG A 248 -24.92 7.41 6.49
CA ARG A 248 -23.66 7.34 7.26
C ARG A 248 -22.50 6.84 6.41
N LYS A 249 -22.72 5.82 5.56
CA LYS A 249 -21.72 5.33 4.60
C LYS A 249 -21.31 6.43 3.61
N LYS A 250 -22.28 7.14 3.03
CA LYS A 250 -22.05 8.25 2.10
C LYS A 250 -21.28 9.39 2.76
N ARG A 251 -21.67 9.80 3.97
CA ARG A 251 -20.96 10.85 4.74
C ARG A 251 -19.51 10.48 5.00
N ARG A 252 -19.23 9.27 5.49
CA ARG A 252 -17.86 8.78 5.72
C ARG A 252 -17.05 8.73 4.43
N TRP A 253 -17.67 8.26 3.33
CA TRP A 253 -17.02 8.25 2.03
C TRP A 253 -16.62 9.65 1.58
N TRP A 254 -17.52 10.63 1.69
CA TRP A 254 -17.21 12.03 1.36
C TRP A 254 -16.14 12.61 2.27
N LEU A 255 -16.23 12.40 3.58
CA LEU A 255 -15.22 12.88 4.53
C LEU A 255 -13.82 12.39 4.16
N ILE A 256 -13.67 11.09 3.90
CA ILE A 256 -12.37 10.50 3.54
C ILE A 256 -11.82 11.12 2.24
N ASN A 257 -12.66 11.28 1.21
CA ASN A 257 -12.21 11.85 -0.06
C ASN A 257 -11.92 13.35 0.02
N VAL A 258 -12.70 14.11 0.78
CA VAL A 258 -12.45 15.55 1.02
C VAL A 258 -11.14 15.73 1.80
N THR A 259 -10.89 14.91 2.82
CA THR A 259 -9.62 14.92 3.55
C THR A 259 -8.45 14.57 2.63
N ALA A 260 -8.57 13.51 1.82
CA ALA A 260 -7.53 13.15 0.86
C ALA A 260 -7.28 14.28 -0.15
N ALA A 261 -8.34 14.88 -0.71
CA ALA A 261 -8.23 16.00 -1.65
C ALA A 261 -7.59 17.23 -1.00
N ALA A 262 -7.94 17.57 0.24
CA ALA A 262 -7.35 18.70 0.96
C ALA A 262 -5.85 18.51 1.20
N ILE A 263 -5.44 17.32 1.66
CA ILE A 263 -4.02 16.99 1.88
C ILE A 263 -3.27 16.99 0.54
N SER A 264 -3.83 16.40 -0.51
CA SER A 264 -3.21 16.41 -1.85
C SER A 264 -3.07 17.84 -2.39
N ALA A 265 -4.11 18.68 -2.29
CA ALA A 265 -4.06 20.06 -2.75
C ALA A 265 -2.99 20.87 -2.02
N LEU A 266 -2.92 20.73 -0.69
CA LEU A 266 -1.89 21.35 0.14
C LEU A 266 -0.48 20.91 -0.28
N TRP A 267 -0.28 19.60 -0.49
CA TRP A 267 1.01 19.08 -0.89
C TRP A 267 1.39 19.56 -2.29
N LEU A 268 0.47 19.52 -3.25
CA LEU A 268 0.70 20.01 -4.61
C LEU A 268 0.98 21.51 -4.65
N ALA A 269 0.34 22.30 -3.78
CA ALA A 269 0.57 23.74 -3.71
C ALA A 269 2.02 24.07 -3.32
N GLY A 270 2.58 23.40 -2.31
CA GLY A 270 3.99 23.58 -1.95
C GLY A 270 4.96 22.88 -2.92
N GLY A 271 4.67 21.63 -3.25
CA GLY A 271 5.51 20.79 -4.10
C GLY A 271 5.58 21.29 -5.55
N ILE A 272 4.46 21.36 -6.25
CA ILE A 272 4.44 21.81 -7.64
C ILE A 272 4.37 23.34 -7.72
N GLY A 273 3.54 23.96 -6.88
CA GLY A 273 3.29 25.41 -6.95
C GLY A 273 4.47 26.28 -6.54
N VAL A 274 5.34 25.81 -5.64
CA VAL A 274 6.57 26.51 -5.23
C VAL A 274 7.82 25.80 -5.74
N ILE A 275 8.07 24.54 -5.35
CA ILE A 275 9.32 23.85 -5.76
C ILE A 275 9.36 23.64 -7.27
N GLY A 276 8.24 23.23 -7.89
CA GLY A 276 8.16 23.05 -9.35
C GLY A 276 8.40 24.34 -10.16
N ARG A 277 8.31 25.51 -9.52
CA ARG A 277 8.62 26.82 -10.13
C ARG A 277 9.98 27.38 -9.71
N GLY A 278 10.78 26.61 -8.96
CA GLY A 278 12.09 27.03 -8.46
C GLY A 278 13.17 27.21 -9.53
N GLY A 279 12.92 26.73 -10.76
CA GLY A 279 13.84 26.89 -11.89
C GLY A 279 15.03 25.93 -11.85
N GLU A 280 15.92 26.13 -12.82
CA GLU A 280 17.13 25.32 -12.98
C GLU A 280 18.21 25.69 -11.96
N ALA A 281 18.87 24.68 -11.39
CA ALA A 281 20.12 24.89 -10.67
C ALA A 281 21.23 25.33 -11.63
N SER A 282 22.03 26.33 -11.23
CA SER A 282 23.10 26.89 -12.06
C SER A 282 24.48 26.30 -11.75
N GLY A 283 25.41 26.46 -12.68
CA GLY A 283 26.83 26.19 -12.44
C GLY A 283 27.14 24.70 -12.34
N TRP A 284 28.08 24.35 -11.47
CA TRP A 284 28.54 22.97 -11.29
C TRP A 284 27.45 22.05 -10.72
N VAL A 285 26.64 22.56 -9.78
CA VAL A 285 25.53 21.80 -9.16
C VAL A 285 24.48 21.38 -10.21
N GLY A 286 24.13 22.28 -11.13
CA GLY A 286 23.22 21.92 -12.23
C GLY A 286 23.77 20.80 -13.12
N ARG A 287 25.08 20.82 -13.41
CA ARG A 287 25.73 19.77 -14.20
C ARG A 287 25.72 18.41 -13.49
N GLU A 288 25.94 18.38 -12.19
CA GLU A 288 25.80 17.15 -11.39
C GLU A 288 24.38 16.59 -11.44
N TYR A 289 23.36 17.47 -11.45
CA TYR A 289 21.97 17.02 -11.55
C TYR A 289 21.66 16.44 -12.92
N GLU A 290 22.16 17.06 -14.00
CA GLU A 290 22.04 16.53 -15.35
C GLU A 290 22.77 15.19 -15.50
N GLU A 291 23.94 15.02 -14.89
CA GLU A 291 24.67 13.75 -14.88
C GLU A 291 23.83 12.63 -14.26
N LEU A 292 23.18 12.90 -13.12
CA LEU A 292 22.26 11.96 -12.49
C LEU A 292 21.08 11.62 -13.42
N TYR A 293 20.46 12.61 -14.06
CA TYR A 293 19.33 12.34 -14.97
C TYR A 293 19.74 11.52 -16.19
N ARG A 294 20.91 11.77 -16.76
CA ARG A 294 21.47 10.98 -17.86
C ARG A 294 21.78 9.54 -17.48
N ALA A 295 22.08 9.30 -16.21
CA ALA A 295 22.33 7.97 -15.67
C ALA A 295 21.04 7.14 -15.43
N ILE A 296 19.85 7.72 -15.62
CA ILE A 296 18.59 6.97 -15.48
C ILE A 296 18.51 5.88 -16.57
N PRO A 297 18.35 4.59 -16.20
CA PRO A 297 18.23 3.53 -17.18
C PRO A 297 17.06 3.75 -18.15
N VAL A 298 17.25 3.36 -19.41
CA VAL A 298 16.25 3.43 -20.50
C VAL A 298 15.92 4.85 -20.99
N VAL A 299 15.65 5.80 -20.10
CA VAL A 299 15.17 7.15 -20.45
C VAL A 299 16.24 8.24 -20.34
N GLY A 300 17.35 8.01 -19.62
CA GLY A 300 18.38 9.02 -19.38
C GLY A 300 19.06 9.54 -20.66
N LYS A 301 19.04 8.77 -21.76
CA LYS A 301 19.54 9.25 -23.06
C LYS A 301 18.68 10.36 -23.69
N TRP A 302 17.45 10.52 -23.22
CA TRP A 302 16.43 11.44 -23.72
C TRP A 302 16.13 12.54 -22.70
N MET A 303 16.87 12.55 -21.59
CA MET A 303 16.81 13.51 -20.49
C MET A 303 18.10 14.33 -20.48
#